data_AF-A0A345XXY6-F1
#
_entry.id   AF-A0A345XXY6-F1
#
_cell.length_a   1.000
_cell.length_b   1.000
_cell.length_c   1.000
_cell.angle_alpha   90.00
_cell.angle_beta   90.00
_cell.angle_gamma   90.00
#
_symmetry.space_group_name_H-M   'P 1'
#
loop_
_entity.id
_entity.type
_entity.pdbx_description
1 polymer ?
#
loop_
_entity_poly.entity_id
_entity_poly.type
_entity_poly.pdbx_seq_one_letter_code
_entity_poly.pdbx_strand_id
1 'polypeptide(L)'
;MPEITARPEPRTVALFLIRQTALDEAARHAQRPDNQPAPNWEMHHDLTAALGDWHARGTLREDSLLLTEWLATELCAFLLHRLGTQTQVERWLRDFGDEVCRTQQHAHPAGPTAIEILSAVTGNAADRPEGPGGAEHVVRIATPYLHYLRADHEVEDAREVALTFALWAGSQLAALMHNDPDRITACMDARDS
;
A
#
# COMPACT_ATOMS: atom_id res chain seq x y z
N MET A 1 27.03 0.23 -25.38
CA MET A 1 25.70 0.84 -25.15
C MET A 1 25.32 0.51 -23.73
N PRO A 2 25.02 1.47 -22.85
CA PRO A 2 24.49 1.13 -21.55
C PRO A 2 23.06 0.61 -21.75
N GLU A 3 22.79 -0.56 -21.18
CA GLU A 3 21.46 -1.13 -21.08
C GLU A 3 20.62 -0.15 -20.25
N ILE A 4 19.70 0.55 -20.89
CA ILE A 4 18.76 1.44 -20.18
C ILE A 4 17.80 0.48 -19.46
N THR A 5 18.11 0.15 -18.21
CA THR A 5 17.16 -0.52 -17.33
C THR A 5 15.91 0.34 -17.25
N ALA A 6 14.78 -0.23 -17.67
CA ALA A 6 13.49 0.43 -17.63
C ALA A 6 13.19 0.86 -16.18
N ARG A 7 12.79 2.11 -15.99
CA ARG A 7 12.41 2.66 -14.68
C ARG A 7 11.25 1.83 -14.12
N PRO A 8 11.31 1.35 -12.86
CA PRO A 8 10.19 0.69 -12.23
C PRO A 8 8.98 1.62 -12.18
N GLU A 9 7.84 1.18 -12.71
CA GLU A 9 6.61 1.97 -12.69
C GLU A 9 5.94 1.86 -11.30
N PRO A 10 5.53 2.96 -10.66
CA PRO A 10 4.92 2.93 -9.33
C PRO A 10 3.71 2.00 -9.21
N ARG A 11 2.87 1.93 -10.26
CA ARG A 11 1.73 1.01 -10.34
C ARG A 11 2.17 -0.45 -10.24
N THR A 12 3.16 -0.84 -11.03
CA THR A 12 3.68 -2.21 -11.06
C THR A 12 4.28 -2.59 -9.72
N VAL A 13 5.01 -1.68 -9.07
CA VAL A 13 5.52 -1.88 -7.70
C VAL A 13 4.36 -2.04 -6.72
N ALA A 14 3.31 -1.22 -6.80
CA ALA A 14 2.14 -1.31 -5.92
C ALA A 14 1.43 -2.67 -6.03
N LEU A 15 1.10 -3.10 -7.25
CA LEU A 15 0.40 -4.37 -7.50
C LEU A 15 1.25 -5.57 -7.08
N PHE A 16 2.57 -5.53 -7.32
CA PHE A 16 3.50 -6.52 -6.80
C PHE A 16 3.46 -6.60 -5.27
N LEU A 17 3.57 -5.47 -4.57
CA LEU A 17 3.53 -5.43 -3.10
C LEU A 17 2.21 -5.97 -2.53
N ILE A 18 1.08 -5.58 -3.11
CA ILE A 18 -0.25 -6.07 -2.70
C ILE A 18 -0.34 -7.58 -2.87
N ARG A 19 0.10 -8.10 -4.01
CA ARG A 19 0.12 -9.54 -4.30
C ARG A 19 0.96 -10.29 -3.25
N GLN A 20 2.19 -9.84 -3.02
CA GLN A 20 3.11 -10.49 -2.09
C GLN A 20 2.60 -10.48 -0.64
N THR A 21 2.09 -9.35 -0.17
CA THR A 21 1.54 -9.23 1.18
C THR A 21 0.25 -10.04 1.37
N ALA A 22 -0.61 -10.12 0.35
CA ALA A 22 -1.82 -10.95 0.40
C ALA A 22 -1.49 -12.45 0.43
N LEU A 23 -0.52 -12.90 -0.37
CA LEU A 23 -0.08 -14.30 -0.39
C LEU A 23 0.61 -14.70 0.93
N ASP A 24 1.43 -13.82 1.49
CA ASP A 24 2.04 -14.04 2.80
C ASP A 24 0.98 -14.14 3.91
N GLU A 25 -0.02 -13.26 3.90
CA GLU A 25 -1.15 -13.33 4.83
C GLU A 25 -1.95 -14.63 4.70
N ALA A 26 -2.24 -15.06 3.47
CA ALA A 26 -2.90 -16.35 3.21
C ALA A 26 -2.06 -17.54 3.71
N ALA A 27 -0.74 -17.51 3.48
CA ALA A 27 0.18 -18.54 3.95
C ALA A 27 0.26 -18.63 5.48
N ARG A 28 0.20 -17.49 6.19
CA ARG A 28 0.11 -17.46 7.66
C ARG A 28 -1.21 -18.07 8.15
N HIS A 29 -2.32 -17.75 7.49
CA HIS A 29 -3.65 -18.26 7.84
C HIS A 29 -3.81 -19.77 7.63
N ALA A 30 -3.09 -20.35 6.66
CA ALA A 30 -3.13 -21.79 6.38
C ALA A 30 -2.29 -22.63 7.38
N GLN A 31 -1.40 -22.01 8.15
CA GLN A 31 -0.42 -22.72 8.98
C GLN A 31 -0.84 -22.89 10.44
N ARG A 32 -0.34 -23.96 11.06
CA ARG A 32 -0.44 -24.17 12.51
C ARG A 32 0.51 -23.22 13.24
N PRO A 33 0.23 -22.86 14.51
CA PRO A 33 1.00 -21.87 15.27
C PRO A 33 2.52 -22.10 15.32
N ASP A 34 2.98 -23.34 15.21
CA ASP A 34 4.40 -23.71 15.28
C ASP A 34 5.16 -23.58 13.95
N ASN A 35 4.49 -23.22 12.86
CA ASN A 35 5.06 -23.10 11.52
C ASN A 35 4.76 -21.71 10.97
N GLN A 36 5.40 -20.68 11.49
CA GLN A 36 5.29 -19.34 10.89
C GLN A 36 6.08 -19.29 9.58
N PRO A 37 5.51 -18.74 8.50
CA PRO A 37 6.26 -18.52 7.27
C PRO A 37 7.43 -17.55 7.54
N ALA A 38 8.54 -17.79 6.84
CA ALA A 38 9.68 -16.90 6.90
C ALA A 38 9.30 -15.50 6.39
N PRO A 39 9.92 -14.43 6.92
CA PRO A 39 9.69 -13.08 6.43
C PRO A 39 9.96 -12.99 4.91
N ASN A 40 9.08 -12.30 4.19
CA ASN A 40 9.23 -12.07 2.75
C ASN A 40 10.30 -11.00 2.49
N TRP A 41 11.56 -11.41 2.56
CA TRP A 41 12.73 -10.54 2.32
C TRP A 41 12.85 -10.07 0.87
N GLU A 42 12.30 -10.83 -0.08
CA GLU A 42 12.29 -10.49 -1.51
C GLU A 42 11.47 -9.23 -1.74
N MET A 43 10.25 -9.16 -1.21
CA MET A 43 9.41 -7.97 -1.25
C MET A 43 10.13 -6.73 -0.72
N HIS A 44 10.83 -6.86 0.41
CA HIS A 44 11.59 -5.76 1.00
C HIS A 44 12.79 -5.36 0.12
N HIS A 45 13.51 -6.32 -0.45
CA HIS A 45 14.63 -6.08 -1.36
C HIS A 45 14.18 -5.33 -2.61
N ASP A 46 13.12 -5.79 -3.26
CA ASP A 46 12.62 -5.24 -4.53
C ASP A 46 12.09 -3.81 -4.34
N LEU A 47 11.35 -3.56 -3.25
CA LEU A 47 10.93 -2.20 -2.92
C LEU A 47 12.13 -1.28 -2.65
N THR A 48 13.11 -1.76 -1.89
CA THR A 48 14.32 -0.97 -1.60
C THR A 48 15.10 -0.66 -2.88
N ALA A 49 15.19 -1.61 -3.80
CA ALA A 49 15.82 -1.42 -5.10
C ALA A 49 15.08 -0.39 -5.97
N ALA A 50 13.74 -0.47 -6.06
CA ALA A 50 12.93 0.49 -6.80
C ALA A 50 13.06 1.91 -6.26
N LEU A 51 12.97 2.09 -4.94
CA LEU A 51 13.15 3.39 -4.28
C LEU A 51 14.57 3.93 -4.48
N GLY A 52 15.58 3.05 -4.46
CA GLY A 52 16.97 3.41 -4.76
C GLY A 52 17.16 3.91 -6.20
N ASP A 53 16.53 3.26 -7.18
CA ASP A 53 16.56 3.71 -8.59
C ASP A 53 15.87 5.07 -8.76
N TRP A 54 14.69 5.27 -8.16
CA TRP A 54 14.00 6.58 -8.19
C TRP A 54 14.80 7.68 -7.48
N HIS A 55 15.48 7.35 -6.38
CA HIS A 55 16.37 8.30 -5.69
C HIS A 55 17.56 8.68 -6.57
N ALA A 56 18.24 7.71 -7.20
CA ALA A 56 19.36 7.96 -8.11
C ALA A 56 18.95 8.79 -9.33
N ARG A 57 17.69 8.70 -9.76
CA ARG A 57 17.12 9.47 -10.88
C ARG A 57 16.54 10.82 -10.46
N GLY A 58 16.49 11.13 -9.16
CA GLY A 58 15.92 12.38 -8.64
C GLY A 58 14.38 12.44 -8.69
N THR A 59 13.71 11.29 -8.85
CA THR A 59 12.24 11.19 -8.98
C THR A 59 11.58 10.57 -7.76
N LEU A 60 12.35 10.22 -6.71
CA LEU A 60 11.87 9.53 -5.50
C LEU A 60 10.55 10.09 -4.99
N ARG A 61 10.49 11.39 -4.67
CA ARG A 61 9.30 12.02 -4.06
C ARG A 61 8.05 11.88 -4.91
N GLU A 62 8.18 11.98 -6.23
CA GLU A 62 7.05 11.87 -7.17
C GLU A 62 6.62 10.41 -7.31
N ASP A 63 7.57 9.52 -7.58
CA ASP A 63 7.28 8.10 -7.79
C ASP A 63 6.76 7.40 -6.53
N SER A 64 7.32 7.74 -5.38
CA SER A 64 6.91 7.16 -4.10
C SER A 64 5.58 7.72 -3.61
N LEU A 65 5.24 8.96 -3.96
CA LEU A 65 3.90 9.52 -3.77
C LEU A 65 2.87 8.80 -4.65
N LEU A 66 3.18 8.57 -5.93
CA LEU A 66 2.33 7.80 -6.83
C LEU A 66 2.17 6.35 -6.37
N LEU A 67 3.24 5.71 -5.91
CA LEU A 67 3.18 4.38 -5.30
C LEU A 67 2.20 4.37 -4.11
N THR A 68 2.32 5.35 -3.23
CA THR A 68 1.45 5.48 -2.05
C THR A 68 -0.02 5.69 -2.45
N GLU A 69 -0.27 6.51 -3.47
CA GLU A 69 -1.61 6.73 -4.01
C GLU A 69 -2.22 5.43 -4.54
N TRP A 70 -1.48 4.68 -5.36
CA TRP A 70 -1.95 3.39 -5.89
C TRP A 70 -2.29 2.40 -4.78
N LEU A 71 -1.42 2.27 -3.78
CA LEU A 71 -1.66 1.36 -2.65
C LEU A 71 -2.88 1.78 -1.82
N ALA A 72 -3.04 3.09 -1.55
CA ALA A 72 -4.18 3.61 -0.81
C ALA A 72 -5.49 3.44 -1.57
N THR A 73 -5.48 3.65 -2.89
CA THR A 73 -6.64 3.50 -3.78
C THR A 73 -7.09 2.04 -3.84
N GLU A 74 -6.18 1.08 -4.05
CA GLU A 74 -6.53 -0.35 -4.04
C GLU A 74 -7.06 -0.80 -2.67
N LEU A 75 -6.43 -0.35 -1.57
CA LEU A 75 -6.93 -0.62 -0.21
C LEU A 75 -8.37 -0.13 -0.04
N CYS A 76 -8.69 1.09 -0.49
CA CYS A 76 -10.06 1.62 -0.45
C CYS A 76 -11.03 0.77 -1.28
N ALA A 77 -10.62 0.33 -2.48
CA ALA A 77 -11.43 -0.52 -3.34
C ALA A 77 -11.74 -1.88 -2.68
N PHE A 78 -10.73 -2.52 -2.06
CA PHE A 78 -10.94 -3.77 -1.33
C PHE A 78 -11.85 -3.59 -0.12
N LEU A 79 -11.68 -2.50 0.65
CA LEU A 79 -12.54 -2.17 1.77
C LEU A 79 -13.98 -1.95 1.32
N LEU A 80 -14.20 -1.18 0.26
CA LEU A 80 -15.54 -0.92 -0.27
C LEU A 80 -16.20 -2.22 -0.75
N HIS A 81 -15.46 -3.09 -1.43
CA HIS A 81 -15.99 -4.40 -1.87
C HIS A 81 -16.35 -5.30 -0.68
N ARG A 82 -15.51 -5.33 0.38
CA ARG A 82 -15.77 -6.15 1.57
C ARG A 82 -16.90 -5.62 2.44
N LEU A 83 -16.98 -4.31 2.61
CA LEU A 83 -17.89 -3.67 3.57
C LEU A 83 -19.21 -3.26 2.91
N GLY A 84 -19.21 -2.97 1.61
CA GLY A 84 -20.39 -2.74 0.79
C GLY A 84 -20.82 -1.27 0.65
N THR A 85 -20.53 -0.41 1.63
CA THR A 85 -20.91 1.01 1.58
C THR A 85 -19.82 1.96 2.06
N GLN A 86 -19.81 3.17 1.51
CA GLN A 86 -18.91 4.25 1.92
C GLN A 86 -19.00 4.56 3.43
N THR A 87 -20.20 4.58 3.99
CA THR A 87 -20.39 4.82 5.44
C THR A 87 -19.74 3.73 6.31
N GLN A 88 -19.73 2.48 5.84
CA GLN A 88 -19.03 1.40 6.55
C GLN A 88 -17.52 1.53 6.42
N VAL A 89 -17.00 1.98 5.27
CA VAL A 89 -15.58 2.30 5.08
C VAL A 89 -15.15 3.44 6.01
N GLU A 90 -15.94 4.52 6.11
CA GLU A 90 -15.65 5.64 7.02
C GLU A 90 -15.65 5.22 8.50
N ARG A 91 -16.59 4.33 8.88
CA ARG A 91 -16.60 3.76 10.23
C ARG A 91 -15.37 2.90 10.48
N TRP A 92 -15.05 2.02 9.54
CA TRP A 92 -13.85 1.19 9.62
C TRP A 92 -12.59 2.04 9.76
N LEU A 93 -12.46 3.10 8.97
CA LEU A 93 -11.30 3.99 9.01
C LEU A 93 -11.14 4.66 10.38
N ARG A 94 -12.24 5.06 11.01
CA ARG A 94 -12.23 5.61 12.37
C ARG A 94 -11.80 4.57 13.40
N ASP A 95 -12.44 3.41 13.40
CA ASP A 95 -12.18 2.35 14.37
C ASP A 95 -10.75 1.81 14.23
N PHE A 96 -10.27 1.66 12.99
CA PHE A 96 -8.92 1.24 12.66
C PHE A 96 -7.89 2.32 13.00
N GLY A 97 -8.17 3.60 12.71
CA GLY A 97 -7.31 4.71 13.09
C GLY A 97 -7.15 4.82 14.62
N ASP A 98 -8.24 4.65 15.37
CA ASP A 98 -8.19 4.60 16.83
C ASP A 98 -7.33 3.42 17.33
N GLU A 99 -7.42 2.27 16.66
CA GLU A 99 -6.59 1.11 17.00
C GLU A 99 -5.11 1.34 16.68
N VAL A 100 -4.78 1.93 15.54
CA VAL A 100 -3.40 2.33 15.19
C VAL A 100 -2.85 3.27 16.27
N CYS A 101 -3.61 4.29 16.68
CA CYS A 101 -3.22 5.21 17.75
C CYS A 101 -3.01 4.51 19.10
N ARG A 102 -3.84 3.51 19.44
CA ARG A 102 -3.71 2.74 20.70
C ARG A 102 -2.52 1.77 20.69
N THR A 103 -2.28 1.12 19.56
CA THR A 103 -1.27 0.05 19.42
C THR A 103 0.12 0.58 19.12
N GLN A 104 0.21 1.83 18.65
CA GLN A 104 1.48 2.49 18.37
C GLN A 104 2.29 2.71 19.67
N GLN A 105 3.30 1.86 19.88
CA GLN A 105 4.15 1.88 21.07
C GLN A 105 5.27 2.94 21.02
N HIS A 106 5.51 3.56 19.85
CA HIS A 106 6.63 4.48 19.61
C HIS A 106 6.13 5.69 18.82
N ALA A 107 6.73 6.88 19.03
CA ALA A 107 6.30 8.15 18.42
C ALA A 107 6.51 8.26 16.88
N HIS A 108 6.63 7.13 16.19
CA HIS A 108 6.96 7.05 14.78
C HIS A 108 5.73 7.33 13.88
N PRO A 109 5.71 8.39 13.06
CA PRO A 109 4.47 8.90 12.48
C PRO A 109 3.90 8.09 11.30
N ALA A 110 4.54 6.99 10.86
CA ALA A 110 4.13 6.24 9.66
C ALA A 110 2.64 5.83 9.66
N GLY A 111 2.17 5.23 10.75
CA GLY A 111 0.76 4.82 10.90
C GLY A 111 -0.20 6.01 10.85
N PRO A 112 -0.02 7.04 11.70
CA PRO A 112 -0.81 8.27 11.65
C PRO A 112 -0.83 8.96 10.28
N THR A 113 0.33 9.06 9.62
CA THR A 113 0.45 9.59 8.26
C THR A 113 -0.34 8.75 7.26
N ALA A 114 -0.28 7.42 7.34
CA ALA A 114 -1.05 6.54 6.48
C ALA A 114 -2.57 6.67 6.70
N ILE A 115 -3.02 6.88 7.94
CA ILE A 115 -4.44 7.18 8.24
C ILE A 115 -4.89 8.52 7.66
N GLU A 116 -4.04 9.56 7.74
CA GLU A 116 -4.34 10.87 7.14
C GLU A 116 -4.47 10.76 5.61
N ILE A 117 -3.54 10.05 4.97
CA ILE A 117 -3.58 9.76 3.53
C ILE A 117 -4.85 8.96 3.16
N LEU A 118 -5.18 7.90 3.90
CA LEU A 118 -6.41 7.12 3.69
C LEU A 118 -7.67 7.97 3.82
N SER A 119 -7.71 8.87 4.80
CA SER A 119 -8.83 9.78 4.99
C SER A 119 -9.03 10.70 3.79
N ALA A 120 -7.95 11.16 3.16
CA ALA A 120 -8.00 11.97 1.96
C ALA A 120 -8.46 11.19 0.71
N VAL A 121 -8.08 9.92 0.59
CA VAL A 121 -8.47 9.05 -0.55
C VAL A 121 -9.92 8.56 -0.43
N THR A 122 -10.34 8.13 0.77
CA THR A 122 -11.67 7.55 1.02
C THR A 122 -12.81 8.53 0.76
N GLY A 123 -12.64 9.83 0.99
CA GLY A 123 -13.69 10.84 0.82
C GLY A 123 -14.29 10.97 -0.60
N ASN A 124 -13.76 10.25 -1.60
CA ASN A 124 -14.18 10.29 -3.00
C ASN A 124 -14.38 8.89 -3.64
N ALA A 125 -14.42 7.82 -2.85
CA ALA A 125 -14.40 6.44 -3.39
C ALA A 125 -15.73 6.00 -4.05
N ALA A 126 -16.86 6.65 -3.73
CA ALA A 126 -18.20 6.24 -4.19
C ALA A 126 -18.51 6.55 -5.67
N ASP A 127 -17.80 7.48 -6.30
CA ASP A 127 -18.13 8.03 -7.63
C ASP A 127 -17.19 7.57 -8.76
N ARG A 128 -16.36 6.54 -8.54
CA ARG A 128 -15.18 6.31 -9.42
C ARG A 128 -15.24 5.03 -10.27
N PRO A 129 -14.95 5.12 -11.58
CA PRO A 129 -14.45 3.99 -12.36
C PRO A 129 -13.00 3.66 -11.96
N GLU A 130 -12.65 2.38 -12.06
CA GLU A 130 -11.37 1.77 -11.64
C GLU A 130 -10.13 2.59 -12.07
N GLY A 131 -9.28 2.98 -11.10
CA GLY A 131 -8.01 3.65 -11.35
C GLY A 131 -7.67 4.79 -10.37
N PRO A 132 -6.43 5.31 -10.43
CA PRO A 132 -5.91 6.25 -9.47
C PRO A 132 -6.65 7.58 -9.53
N GLY A 133 -6.63 8.23 -8.38
CA GLY A 133 -6.82 9.64 -8.18
C GLY A 133 -6.13 10.52 -9.21
N GLY A 134 -6.77 10.86 -10.32
CA GLY A 134 -6.32 11.94 -11.22
C GLY A 134 -5.87 13.17 -10.41
N ALA A 135 -4.98 14.00 -10.97
CA ALA A 135 -4.11 14.98 -10.30
C ALA A 135 -4.59 15.62 -8.96
N GLU A 136 -5.89 15.94 -8.84
CA GLU A 136 -6.50 16.45 -7.61
C GLU A 136 -6.31 15.54 -6.37
N HIS A 137 -6.36 14.21 -6.53
CA HIS A 137 -6.15 13.26 -5.42
C HIS A 137 -4.70 13.21 -4.98
N VAL A 138 -3.78 13.14 -5.94
CA VAL A 138 -2.33 13.21 -5.67
C VAL A 138 -2.01 14.49 -4.91
N VAL A 139 -2.60 15.64 -5.29
CA VAL A 139 -2.43 16.91 -4.56
C VAL A 139 -2.92 16.82 -3.12
N ARG A 140 -4.03 16.14 -2.85
CA ARG A 140 -4.60 16.01 -1.49
C ARG A 140 -3.74 15.17 -0.57
N ILE A 141 -3.11 14.10 -1.08
CA ILE A 141 -2.22 13.26 -0.28
C ILE A 141 -0.76 13.75 -0.27
N ALA A 142 -0.39 14.65 -1.18
CA ALA A 142 0.97 15.18 -1.28
C ALA A 142 1.42 15.88 0.01
N THR A 143 0.55 16.67 0.64
CA THR A 143 0.90 17.41 1.86
C THR A 143 1.30 16.48 3.02
N PRO A 144 0.45 15.53 3.48
CA PRO A 144 0.84 14.64 4.58
C PRO A 144 2.03 13.76 4.22
N TYR A 145 2.11 13.30 2.96
CA TYR A 145 3.20 12.45 2.51
C TYR A 145 4.55 13.17 2.47
N LEU A 146 4.62 14.34 1.82
CA LEU A 146 5.87 15.09 1.70
C LEU A 146 6.33 15.70 3.02
N HIS A 147 5.39 15.98 3.95
CA HIS A 147 5.75 16.39 5.31
C HIS A 147 6.40 15.26 6.12
N TYR A 148 6.01 14.01 5.84
CA TYR A 148 6.57 12.84 6.50
C TYR A 148 8.01 12.53 6.05
N LEU A 149 8.34 12.76 4.77
CA LEU A 149 9.67 12.47 4.23
C LEU A 149 10.74 13.43 4.82
N ARG A 150 11.61 12.89 5.68
CA ARG A 150 12.72 13.62 6.27
C ARG A 150 13.87 13.71 5.27
N ALA A 151 14.53 14.88 5.26
CA ALA A 151 15.78 15.03 4.55
C ALA A 151 16.78 13.94 4.98
N ASP A 152 17.55 13.42 4.01
CA ASP A 152 18.53 12.35 4.18
C ASP A 152 17.96 10.95 4.52
N HIS A 153 16.66 10.83 4.82
CA HIS A 153 15.97 9.57 5.14
C HIS A 153 14.83 9.23 4.17
N GLU A 154 14.70 9.97 3.06
CA GLU A 154 13.53 9.87 2.16
C GLU A 154 13.27 8.44 1.64
N VAL A 155 14.31 7.65 1.36
CA VAL A 155 14.17 6.26 0.91
C VAL A 155 13.62 5.36 2.01
N GLU A 156 14.09 5.56 3.24
CA GLU A 156 13.64 4.82 4.41
C GLU A 156 12.18 5.16 4.72
N ASP A 157 11.87 6.44 4.78
CA ASP A 157 10.53 6.95 5.07
C ASP A 157 9.52 6.52 3.99
N ALA A 158 9.89 6.63 2.70
CA ALA A 158 9.04 6.19 1.60
C ALA A 158 8.74 4.69 1.65
N ARG A 159 9.74 3.87 2.00
CA ARG A 159 9.59 2.42 2.17
C ARG A 159 8.64 2.09 3.31
N GLU A 160 8.77 2.75 4.46
CA GLU A 160 7.91 2.50 5.62
C GLU A 160 6.44 2.78 5.33
N VAL A 161 6.15 3.91 4.66
CA VAL A 161 4.78 4.24 4.24
C VAL A 161 4.26 3.21 3.24
N ALA A 162 5.06 2.89 2.21
CA ALA A 162 4.66 1.90 1.20
C ALA A 162 4.40 0.51 1.80
N LEU A 163 5.26 0.04 2.72
CA LEU A 163 5.07 -1.24 3.39
C LEU A 163 3.85 -1.24 4.31
N THR A 164 3.59 -0.14 5.02
CA THR A 164 2.41 0.02 5.87
C THR A 164 1.13 -0.15 5.04
N PHE A 165 1.04 0.58 3.93
CA PHE A 165 -0.09 0.48 3.01
C PHE A 165 -0.20 -0.89 2.36
N ALA A 166 0.90 -1.48 1.90
CA ALA A 166 0.92 -2.80 1.29
C ALA A 166 0.40 -3.87 2.26
N LEU A 167 0.87 -3.86 3.52
CA LEU A 167 0.40 -4.82 4.53
C LEU A 167 -1.11 -4.70 4.78
N TRP A 168 -1.64 -3.49 4.86
CA TRP A 168 -3.07 -3.27 5.04
C TRP A 168 -3.85 -3.71 3.80
N ALA A 169 -3.43 -3.30 2.60
CA ALA A 169 -4.06 -3.67 1.33
C ALA A 169 -4.06 -5.20 1.12
N GLY A 170 -2.91 -5.84 1.33
CA GLY A 170 -2.75 -7.28 1.21
C GLY A 170 -3.65 -8.05 2.18
N SER A 171 -3.75 -7.62 3.43
CA SER A 171 -4.65 -8.24 4.42
C SER A 171 -6.13 -8.11 4.00
N GLN A 172 -6.54 -6.93 3.49
CA GLN A 172 -7.91 -6.77 2.97
C GLN A 172 -8.18 -7.65 1.74
N LEU A 173 -7.24 -7.74 0.80
CA LEU A 173 -7.36 -8.61 -0.37
C LEU A 173 -7.42 -10.08 0.01
N ALA A 174 -6.53 -10.54 0.90
CA ALA A 174 -6.50 -11.92 1.37
C ALA A 174 -7.84 -12.29 2.01
N ALA A 175 -8.34 -11.45 2.92
CA ALA A 175 -9.64 -11.66 3.54
C ALA A 175 -10.80 -11.66 2.52
N LEU A 176 -10.76 -10.78 1.52
CA LEU A 176 -11.76 -10.73 0.44
C LEU A 176 -11.76 -12.02 -0.40
N MET A 177 -10.58 -12.58 -0.65
CA MET A 177 -10.40 -13.83 -1.39
C MET A 177 -10.52 -15.08 -0.51
N HIS A 178 -10.88 -14.93 0.77
CA HIS A 178 -10.98 -16.02 1.75
C HIS A 178 -9.66 -16.76 2.00
N ASN A 179 -8.54 -16.04 1.95
CA ASN A 179 -7.18 -16.56 2.10
C ASN A 179 -6.81 -17.65 1.09
N ASP A 180 -7.47 -17.67 -0.07
CA ASP A 180 -7.22 -18.60 -1.16
C ASP A 180 -6.15 -18.04 -2.12
N PRO A 181 -4.95 -18.64 -2.20
CA PRO A 181 -3.85 -18.12 -3.00
C PRO A 181 -4.13 -18.10 -4.51
N ASP A 182 -4.94 -19.04 -5.02
CA ASP A 182 -5.29 -19.10 -6.44
C ASP A 182 -6.22 -17.94 -6.81
N ARG A 183 -7.17 -17.63 -5.92
CA ARG A 183 -8.09 -16.49 -6.09
C ARG A 183 -7.38 -15.15 -5.96
N ILE A 184 -6.43 -15.04 -5.03
CA ILE A 184 -5.56 -13.85 -4.90
C ILE A 184 -4.78 -13.63 -6.21
N THR A 185 -4.14 -14.68 -6.71
CA THR A 185 -3.34 -14.60 -7.94
C THR A 185 -4.21 -14.19 -9.13
N ALA A 186 -5.37 -14.83 -9.33
CA ALA A 186 -6.28 -14.50 -10.41
C ALA A 186 -6.81 -13.06 -10.34
N CYS A 187 -7.10 -12.55 -9.13
CA CYS A 187 -7.54 -11.16 -8.93
C CYS A 187 -6.45 -10.15 -9.33
N MET A 188 -5.20 -10.45 -8.98
CA MET A 188 -4.06 -9.57 -9.29
C MET A 188 -3.65 -9.66 -10.76
N ASP A 189 -3.70 -10.83 -11.39
CA ASP A 189 -3.44 -11.00 -12.83
C ASP A 189 -4.46 -10.19 -13.68
N ALA A 190 -5.72 -10.14 -13.25
CA ALA A 190 -6.74 -9.32 -13.89
C ALA A 190 -6.48 -7.80 -13.77
N ARG A 191 -5.71 -7.37 -12.76
CA ARG A 191 -5.29 -5.98 -12.56
C ARG A 191 -4.02 -5.63 -13.32
N ASP A 192 -3.14 -6.60 -13.55
CA ASP A 192 -1.90 -6.42 -14.30
C ASP A 192 -2.12 -6.40 -15.83
N SER A 193 -3.29 -6.85 -16.30
CA SER A 193 -3.72 -6.88 -17.73
C SER A 193 -4.12 -5.50 -18.26
#